data_AF-A0A2H9LV74-F1
#
_entry.id   AF-A0A2H9LV74-F1
#
_cell.length_a   1.000
_cell.length_b   1.000
_cell.length_c   1.000
_cell.angle_alpha   90.00
_cell.angle_beta   90.00
_cell.angle_gamma   90.00
#
_symmetry.space_group_name_H-M   'P 1'
#
loop_
_entity.id
_entity.type
_entity.pdbx_description
1 polymer ?
#
loop_
_entity_poly.entity_id
_entity_poly.type
_entity_poly.pdbx_seq_one_letter_code
_entity_poly.pdbx_strand_id
1 'polypeptide(L)' 'MKKDVIEKIAALITAAFGLVAALAWNDAIKALFTGPCGTEEAGALCALSAGGPWVYAIIVTIIAVFATLWIAKAAAKAK' A
#
# COMPACT_ATOMS: atom_id res chain seq x y z
N MET A 1 1.97 0.21 -35.60
CA MET A 1 1.45 1.58 -35.38
C MET A 1 0.22 1.63 -34.47
N LYS A 2 -0.98 1.18 -34.87
CA LYS A 2 -2.16 1.24 -33.96
C LYS A 2 -2.00 0.40 -32.69
N LYS A 3 -1.44 -0.80 -32.81
CA LYS A 3 -1.19 -1.71 -31.67
C LYS A 3 -0.19 -1.13 -30.67
N ASP A 4 0.93 -0.61 -31.15
CA ASP A 4 1.98 -0.02 -30.30
C ASP A 4 1.44 1.19 -29.53
N VAL A 5 0.64 2.05 -30.17
CA VAL A 5 0.00 3.19 -29.50
C VAL A 5 -0.95 2.72 -28.40
N ILE A 6 -1.80 1.72 -28.68
CA ILE A 6 -2.71 1.14 -27.67
C ILE A 6 -1.91 0.54 -26.51
N GLU A 7 -0.83 -0.17 -26.78
CA GLU A 7 0.02 -0.78 -25.74
C GLU A 7 0.70 0.27 -24.86
N LYS A 8 1.21 1.35 -25.45
CA LYS A 8 1.81 2.45 -24.67
C LYS A 8 0.76 3.20 -23.85
N ILE A 9 -0.44 3.42 -24.40
CA ILE A 9 -1.55 4.03 -23.65
C ILE A 9 -1.97 3.12 -22.50
N ALA A 10 -2.11 1.82 -22.73
CA ALA A 10 -2.44 0.86 -21.69
C ALA A 10 -1.39 0.88 -20.56
N ALA A 11 -0.09 0.86 -20.91
CA ALA A 11 0.99 0.95 -19.91
C ALA A 11 0.92 2.25 -19.10
N LEU A 12 0.69 3.41 -19.75
CA LEU A 12 0.56 4.70 -19.07
C LEU A 12 -0.65 4.73 -18.12
N ILE A 13 -1.80 4.24 -18.56
CA ILE A 13 -3.02 4.18 -17.75
C ILE A 13 -2.84 3.22 -16.57
N THR A 14 -2.28 2.03 -16.80
CA THR A 14 -1.98 1.07 -15.73
C THR A 14 -1.01 1.65 -14.70
N ALA A 15 0.02 2.38 -15.14
CA ALA A 15 0.94 3.05 -14.23
C ALA A 15 0.24 4.16 -13.41
N ALA A 16 -0.60 4.98 -14.05
CA ALA A 16 -1.35 6.03 -13.39
C ALA A 16 -2.31 5.46 -12.32
N PHE A 17 -3.08 4.42 -12.64
CA PHE A 17 -3.93 3.74 -11.68
C PHE A 17 -3.14 3.02 -10.59
N GLY A 18 -1.98 2.44 -10.93
CA GLY A 18 -1.06 1.86 -9.95
C GLY A 18 -0.61 2.88 -8.90
N LEU A 19 -0.28 4.10 -9.33
CA LEU A 19 0.06 5.20 -8.43
C LEU A 19 -1.12 5.62 -7.55
N VAL A 20 -2.31 5.81 -8.14
CA VAL A 20 -3.53 6.13 -7.38
C VAL A 20 -3.83 5.06 -6.33
N ALA A 21 -3.72 3.78 -6.69
CA ALA A 21 -3.90 2.67 -5.76
C ALA A 21 -2.86 2.72 -4.63
N ALA A 22 -1.58 2.93 -4.95
CA ALA A 22 -0.52 3.04 -3.93
C ALA A 22 -0.78 4.17 -2.92
N LEU A 23 -1.23 5.34 -3.40
CA LEU A 23 -1.58 6.47 -2.55
C LEU A 23 -2.81 6.16 -1.67
N ALA A 24 -3.86 5.57 -2.23
CA ALA A 24 -5.05 5.20 -1.48
C ALA A 24 -4.74 4.20 -0.35
N TRP A 25 -3.88 3.20 -0.62
CA TRP A 25 -3.42 2.27 0.42
C TRP A 25 -2.59 2.94 1.51
N ASN A 26 -1.70 3.89 1.16
CA ASN A 26 -0.96 4.67 2.16
C ASN A 26 -1.90 5.41 3.11
N ASP A 27 -2.91 6.09 2.56
CA ASP A 27 -3.84 6.87 3.37
C ASP A 27 -4.76 5.97 4.20
N ALA A 28 -5.26 4.87 3.62
CA ALA A 28 -6.07 3.88 4.32
C ALA A 28 -5.33 3.26 5.50
N ILE A 29 -4.05 2.87 5.31
CA ILE A 29 -3.25 2.29 6.39
C ILE A 29 -2.97 3.34 7.48
N LYS A 30 -2.62 4.59 7.11
CA LYS A 30 -2.41 5.66 8.09
C LYS A 30 -3.65 5.95 8.93
N ALA A 31 -4.83 5.93 8.30
CA ALA A 31 -6.10 6.15 8.99
C ALA A 31 -6.35 5.12 10.11
N LEU A 32 -5.80 3.91 10.01
CA LEU A 32 -5.88 2.91 11.10
C LEU A 32 -5.16 3.40 12.36
N PHE A 33 -4.09 4.16 12.22
CA PHE A 33 -3.26 4.63 13.34
C PHE A 33 -3.65 6.03 13.84
N THR A 34 -4.73 6.63 13.32
CA THR A 34 -5.24 7.90 13.84
C THR A 34 -5.69 7.73 15.28
N GLY A 35 -5.34 8.68 16.14
CA GLY A 35 -5.72 8.68 17.54
C GLY A 35 -5.78 10.11 18.09
N PRO A 36 -5.91 10.28 19.42
CA PRO A 36 -5.94 9.23 20.46
C PRO A 36 -7.23 8.39 20.45
N CYS A 37 -7.21 7.21 21.06
CA CYS A 37 -8.41 6.37 21.16
C CYS A 37 -9.55 7.09 21.89
N GLY A 38 -10.79 6.83 21.45
CA GLY A 38 -11.99 7.42 22.03
C GLY A 38 -12.42 8.75 21.41
N THR A 39 -11.71 9.24 20.40
CA THR A 39 -12.18 10.33 19.53
C THR A 39 -13.01 9.78 18.37
N GLU A 40 -13.89 10.59 17.79
CA GLU A 40 -14.72 10.20 16.63
C GLU A 40 -13.88 9.83 15.39
N GLU A 41 -12.67 10.39 15.30
CA GLU A 41 -11.74 10.18 14.19
C GLU A 41 -10.71 9.07 14.47
N ALA A 42 -10.79 8.39 15.63
CA ALA A 42 -9.85 7.36 16.01
C ALA A 42 -9.93 6.15 15.05
N GLY A 43 -8.77 5.75 14.54
CA GLY A 43 -8.61 4.55 13.74
C GLY A 43 -8.69 3.27 14.58
N ALA A 44 -8.83 2.13 13.90
CA ALA A 44 -8.93 0.82 14.55
C ALA A 44 -7.69 0.45 15.39
N LEU A 45 -6.52 1.03 15.09
CA LEU A 45 -5.25 0.84 15.78
C LEU A 45 -4.84 2.10 16.57
N CYS A 46 -5.81 2.93 16.98
CA CYS A 46 -5.58 4.14 17.76
C CYS A 46 -4.71 3.92 19.02
N ALA A 47 -4.71 2.71 19.60
CA ALA A 47 -3.93 2.39 20.80
C ALA A 47 -2.41 2.43 20.52
N LEU A 48 -2.03 2.22 19.25
CA LEU A 48 -0.66 2.26 18.77
C LEU A 48 -0.24 3.66 18.29
N SER A 49 -1.18 4.61 18.19
CA SER A 49 -0.93 5.98 17.70
C SER A 49 0.08 6.75 18.53
N ALA A 50 0.19 6.45 19.83
CA ALA A 50 1.13 7.09 20.76
C ALA A 50 2.61 6.85 20.38
N GLY A 51 2.91 5.77 19.65
CA GLY A 51 4.26 5.50 19.13
C GLY A 51 4.64 6.34 17.91
N GLY A 52 3.74 7.21 17.44
CA GLY A 52 3.99 8.13 16.33
C GLY A 52 4.25 7.42 15.00
N PRO A 53 4.90 8.12 14.03
CA PRO A 53 5.07 7.61 12.66
C PRO A 53 5.95 6.34 12.58
N TRP A 54 6.77 6.06 13.60
CA TRP A 54 7.68 4.93 13.61
C TRP A 54 6.96 3.58 13.73
N VAL A 55 5.89 3.50 14.52
CA VAL A 55 5.11 2.25 14.65
C VAL A 55 4.47 1.88 13.32
N TYR A 56 3.83 2.86 12.67
CA TYR A 56 3.31 2.70 11.30
C TYR A 56 4.40 2.24 10.33
N ALA A 57 5.56 2.92 10.31
CA ALA A 57 6.64 2.61 9.38
C ALA A 57 7.18 1.18 9.54
N ILE A 58 7.38 0.73 10.79
CA ILE A 58 7.88 -0.62 11.08
C ILE A 58 6.86 -1.67 10.64
N ILE A 59 5.58 -1.49 10.99
CA ILE A 59 4.52 -2.44 10.64
C ILE A 59 4.39 -2.57 9.12
N VAL A 60 4.32 -1.44 8.40
CA VAL A 60 4.21 -1.44 6.95
C VAL A 60 5.45 -2.06 6.28
N THR A 61 6.64 -1.81 6.82
CA THR A 61 7.88 -2.43 6.32
C THR A 61 7.84 -3.95 6.45
N ILE A 62 7.41 -4.46 7.61
CA ILE A 62 7.28 -5.90 7.85
C ILE A 62 6.30 -6.52 6.84
N ILE A 63 5.12 -5.92 6.68
CA ILE A 63 4.10 -6.38 5.72
C ILE A 63 4.67 -6.38 4.29
N ALA A 64 5.36 -5.31 3.88
CA ALA A 64 5.96 -5.20 2.56
C ALA A 64 7.02 -6.29 2.31
N VAL A 65 7.88 -6.59 3.29
CA VAL A 65 8.86 -7.68 3.19
C VAL A 65 8.16 -9.04 3.01
N PHE A 66 7.13 -9.34 3.78
CA PHE A 66 6.40 -10.61 3.60
C PHE A 66 5.69 -10.70 2.25
N ALA A 67 5.03 -9.61 1.82
CA ALA A 67 4.37 -9.55 0.52
C ALA A 67 5.37 -9.77 -0.63
N THR A 68 6.54 -9.11 -0.59
CA THR A 68 7.58 -9.27 -1.61
C THR A 68 8.14 -10.68 -1.66
N LEU A 69 8.39 -11.32 -0.51
CA LEU A 69 8.80 -12.72 -0.43
C LEU A 69 7.75 -13.67 -1.01
N TRP A 70 6.47 -13.41 -0.74
CA TRP A 70 5.38 -14.25 -1.24
C TRP A 70 5.23 -14.11 -2.77
N ILE A 71 5.27 -12.89 -3.29
CA ILE A 71 5.25 -12.62 -4.73
C ILE A 71 6.46 -13.27 -5.42
N ALA A 72 7.66 -13.16 -4.85
CA ALA A 72 8.86 -13.78 -5.39
C ALA A 72 8.72 -15.30 -5.49
N LYS A 73 8.17 -15.95 -4.46
CA LYS A 73 7.90 -17.40 -4.47
C LYS A 73 6.84 -17.78 -5.51
N ALA A 74 5.76 -17.01 -5.63
CA ALA A 74 4.72 -17.25 -6.63
C ALA A 74 5.26 -17.11 -8.05
N ALA A 75 6.07 -16.07 -8.31
CA ALA A 75 6.72 -15.86 -9.60
C ALA A 75 7.69 -16.99 -9.96
N ALA A 76 8.47 -17.48 -9.00
CA ALA A 76 9.37 -18.61 -9.21
C ALA A 76 8.63 -19.92 -9.54
N LYS A 77 7.42 -20.12 -9.02
CA LYS A 77 6.57 -21.29 -9.31
C LYS A 77 5.86 -21.20 -10.66
N ALA A 78 5.63 -19.99 -11.17
CA ALA A 78 4.96 -19.74 -12.44
C ALA A 78 5.90 -19.81 -13.65
N LYS A 79 7.22 -19.87 -13.41
CA LYS A 79 8.26 -20.03 -14.42
C LYS A 79 8.65 -21.49 -14.57
#